data_AF-A0A4R4KXZ7-F1
#
_entry.id   AF-A0A4R4KXZ7-F1
#
_cell.length_a   1.000
_cell.length_b   1.000
_cell.length_c   1.000
_cell.angle_alpha   90.00
_cell.angle_beta   90.00
_cell.angle_gamma   90.00
#
_symmetry.space_group_name_H-M   'P 1'
#
loop_
_entity.id
_entity.type
_entity.pdbx_description
1 polymer ?
#
loop_
_entity_poly.entity_id
_entity_poly.type
_entity_poly.pdbx_seq_one_letter_code
_entity_poly.pdbx_strand_id
1 'polypeptide(L)'
;MVERRRTERLDQPRESRVKLPRFDPEAFGRWSEGIARGMGTANFIVYMTVVIAAWFLWNTLAPPHLRFDPYTFTFLTLILSLQASYAAPLILLAQNRQADRDRVALEEDRRRATMQKADTEYLAREIAALRVAMGEVATRDFLRSELARLAEELDEAAHRRQRLERRQQKRTAHRSAGSDPLDEPRDDLDGDYARDGRPEG
;
A
#
# COMPACT_ATOMS: atom_id res chain seq x y z
N MET A 1 8.79 -62.05 -46.51
CA MET A 1 9.51 -60.81 -46.18
C MET A 1 8.78 -59.66 -46.85
N VAL A 2 8.08 -58.82 -46.08
CA VAL A 2 7.32 -57.68 -46.63
C VAL A 2 8.09 -56.41 -46.31
N GLU A 3 8.63 -55.80 -47.35
CA GLU A 3 9.43 -54.58 -47.29
C GLU A 3 8.50 -53.37 -47.15
N ARG A 4 8.45 -52.79 -45.94
CA ARG A 4 7.65 -51.58 -45.69
C ARG A 4 8.37 -50.37 -46.31
N ARG A 5 7.95 -49.96 -47.51
CA ARG A 5 8.23 -48.62 -48.03
C ARG A 5 7.59 -47.58 -47.10
N ARG A 6 8.43 -46.80 -46.43
CA ARG A 6 8.05 -45.61 -45.66
C ARG A 6 7.53 -44.56 -46.65
N THR A 7 6.22 -44.35 -46.67
CA THR A 7 5.62 -43.22 -47.38
C THR A 7 5.91 -41.94 -46.60
N GLU A 8 6.75 -41.08 -47.15
CA GLU A 8 6.93 -39.70 -46.67
C GLU A 8 5.59 -38.96 -46.81
N ARG A 9 5.01 -38.60 -45.66
CA ARG A 9 3.75 -37.86 -45.59
C ARG A 9 4.01 -36.41 -46.00
N LEU A 10 3.39 -36.00 -47.11
CA LEU A 10 3.43 -34.66 -47.71
C LEU A 10 2.65 -33.58 -46.94
N ASP A 11 2.37 -33.82 -45.65
CA ASP A 11 1.42 -33.03 -44.83
C ASP A 11 2.13 -32.19 -43.76
N GLN A 12 3.46 -32.08 -43.83
CA GLN A 12 4.22 -31.16 -42.97
C GLN A 12 4.59 -29.92 -43.78
N PRO A 13 4.14 -28.72 -43.39
CA PRO A 13 4.57 -27.50 -44.05
C PRO A 13 6.09 -27.45 -43.92
N ARG A 14 6.74 -27.43 -45.08
CA ARG A 14 8.20 -27.43 -45.19
C ARG A 14 8.67 -26.09 -44.63
N GLU A 15 9.03 -26.05 -43.35
CA GLU A 15 9.65 -24.88 -42.73
C GLU A 15 10.94 -24.58 -43.48
N SER A 16 10.87 -23.62 -44.40
CA SER A 16 12.05 -23.03 -45.03
C SER A 16 12.82 -22.31 -43.93
N ARG A 17 13.70 -23.06 -43.26
CA ARG A 17 14.59 -22.57 -42.21
C ARG A 17 15.70 -21.75 -42.87
N VAL A 18 15.33 -20.61 -43.45
CA VAL A 18 16.26 -19.56 -43.81
C VAL A 18 16.84 -19.06 -42.49
N LYS A 19 18.07 -19.49 -42.19
CA LYS A 19 18.83 -18.97 -41.06
C LYS A 19 19.24 -17.54 -41.40
N LEU A 20 18.38 -16.56 -41.12
CA LEU A 20 18.82 -15.16 -41.09
C LEU A 20 19.96 -15.06 -40.04
N PRO A 21 21.04 -14.32 -40.33
CA PRO A 21 22.02 -13.97 -39.31
C PRO A 21 21.28 -13.36 -38.12
N ARG A 22 21.42 -13.95 -36.93
CA ARG A 22 20.92 -13.34 -35.70
C ARG A 22 21.73 -12.07 -35.46
N PHE A 23 21.20 -10.93 -35.90
CA PHE A 23 21.64 -9.63 -35.42
C PHE A 23 21.49 -9.65 -33.91
N ASP A 24 22.57 -9.32 -33.19
CA ASP A 24 22.60 -9.37 -31.74
C ASP A 24 22.05 -8.03 -31.19
N PRO A 25 20.78 -7.98 -30.73
CA PRO A 25 20.14 -6.73 -30.32
C PRO A 25 20.82 -6.10 -29.10
N GLU A 26 21.57 -6.87 -28.31
CA GLU A 26 22.31 -6.38 -27.14
C GLU A 26 23.54 -5.54 -27.53
N ALA A 27 24.24 -5.92 -28.60
CA ALA A 27 25.38 -5.16 -29.13
C ALA A 27 24.92 -3.83 -29.73
N PHE A 28 23.83 -3.85 -30.50
CA PHE A 28 23.21 -2.65 -31.05
C PHE A 28 22.61 -1.75 -29.95
N GLY A 29 22.05 -2.34 -28.89
CA GLY A 29 21.50 -1.63 -27.75
C GLY A 29 22.52 -0.75 -27.03
N ARG A 30 23.70 -1.32 -26.71
CA ARG A 30 24.80 -0.59 -26.05
C ARG A 30 25.41 0.49 -26.94
N TRP A 31 25.59 0.21 -28.23
CA TRP A 31 26.08 1.21 -29.19
C TRP A 31 25.09 2.37 -29.35
N SER A 32 23.80 2.04 -29.43
CA SER A 32 22.72 3.03 -29.49
C SER A 32 22.62 3.87 -28.22
N GLU A 33 22.94 3.35 -27.04
CA GLU A 33 22.94 4.12 -25.79
C GLU A 33 24.07 5.15 -25.73
N GLY A 34 25.21 4.87 -26.37
CA GLY A 34 26.28 5.85 -26.57
C GLY A 34 25.86 6.96 -27.54
N ILE A 35 25.24 6.59 -28.67
CA ILE A 35 24.79 7.55 -29.69
C ILE A 35 23.62 8.40 -29.18
N ALA A 36 22.68 7.82 -28.44
CA ALA A 36 21.53 8.55 -27.88
C ALA A 36 21.96 9.65 -26.91
N ARG A 37 22.95 9.38 -26.06
CA ARG A 37 23.55 10.41 -25.18
C ARG A 37 24.30 11.48 -25.96
N GLY A 38 24.93 11.11 -27.09
CA GLY A 38 25.62 12.03 -27.99
C GLY A 38 24.70 12.95 -28.80
N MET A 39 23.63 12.40 -29.40
CA MET A 39 22.71 13.15 -30.28
C MET A 39 21.84 14.17 -29.55
N GLY A 40 21.52 13.93 -28.27
CA GLY A 40 20.70 14.86 -27.47
C GLY A 40 21.48 16.03 -26.85
N THR A 41 22.81 16.04 -26.99
CA THR A 41 23.68 17.03 -26.35
C THR A 41 24.14 18.09 -27.37
N ALA A 42 24.15 19.37 -26.99
CA ALA A 42 24.61 20.49 -27.83
C ALA A 42 26.02 20.28 -28.44
N ASN A 43 26.82 19.41 -27.82
CA ASN A 43 28.15 19.01 -28.26
C ASN A 43 28.18 18.41 -29.68
N PHE A 44 27.14 17.69 -30.12
CA PHE A 44 27.11 17.12 -31.48
C PHE A 44 27.09 18.21 -32.55
N ILE A 45 26.27 19.24 -32.35
CA ILE A 45 26.16 20.39 -33.26
C ILE A 45 27.50 21.11 -33.31
N VAL A 46 28.12 21.38 -32.16
CA VAL A 46 29.43 22.03 -32.08
C VAL A 46 30.50 21.23 -32.85
N TYR A 47 30.57 19.92 -32.65
CA TYR A 47 31.51 19.06 -33.38
C TYR A 47 31.29 19.11 -34.89
N MET A 48 30.03 19.00 -35.36
CA MET A 48 29.71 19.08 -36.79
C MET A 48 30.07 20.45 -37.39
N THR A 49 29.80 21.54 -36.68
CA THR A 49 30.21 22.89 -37.09
C THR A 49 31.72 23.01 -37.21
N VAL A 50 32.47 22.47 -36.25
CA VAL A 50 33.95 22.50 -36.27
C VAL A 50 34.49 21.71 -37.46
N VAL A 51 33.94 20.53 -37.77
CA VAL A 51 34.37 19.72 -38.93
C VAL A 51 34.11 20.44 -40.24
N ILE A 52 32.91 21.02 -40.42
CA ILE A 52 32.56 21.78 -41.62
C ILE A 52 33.45 23.02 -41.75
N ALA A 53 33.65 23.76 -40.65
CA ALA A 53 34.51 24.94 -40.62
C ALA A 53 35.95 24.58 -40.94
N ALA A 54 36.49 23.49 -40.38
CA ALA A 54 37.85 23.02 -40.66
C ALA A 54 38.01 22.63 -42.14
N TRP A 55 37.03 21.94 -42.73
CA TRP A 55 37.03 21.59 -44.16
C TRP A 55 37.01 22.82 -45.06
N PHE A 56 36.15 23.79 -44.73
CA PHE A 56 36.06 25.06 -45.43
C PHE A 56 37.38 25.85 -45.33
N LEU A 57 37.93 25.95 -44.13
CA LEU A 57 39.15 26.69 -43.84
C LEU A 57 40.35 26.06 -44.55
N TRP A 58 40.46 24.72 -44.53
CA TRP A 58 41.47 23.97 -45.26
C TRP A 58 41.39 24.25 -46.76
N ASN A 59 40.22 24.11 -47.39
CA ASN A 59 40.09 24.30 -48.84
C ASN A 59 40.23 25.77 -49.29
N THR A 60 39.98 26.73 -48.40
CA THR A 60 40.11 28.17 -48.70
C THR A 60 41.54 28.66 -48.53
N LEU A 61 42.23 28.27 -47.45
CA LEU A 61 43.60 28.71 -47.14
C LEU A 61 44.68 27.83 -47.76
N ALA A 62 44.34 26.61 -48.21
CA ALA A 62 45.30 25.73 -48.86
C ALA A 62 45.82 26.36 -50.18
N PRO A 63 47.12 26.18 -50.48
CA PRO A 63 47.70 26.51 -51.76
C PRO A 63 46.96 25.82 -52.92
N PRO A 64 46.90 26.41 -54.13
CA PRO A 64 46.11 25.90 -55.26
C PRO A 64 46.37 24.42 -55.63
N HIS A 65 47.56 23.90 -55.31
CA HIS A 65 47.98 22.53 -55.57
C HIS A 65 47.52 21.50 -54.52
N LEU A 66 47.01 21.96 -53.36
CA LEU A 66 46.51 21.12 -52.26
C LEU A 66 45.00 21.30 -52.01
N ARG A 67 44.32 22.11 -52.82
CA ARG A 67 42.87 22.30 -52.74
C ARG A 67 42.17 21.05 -53.25
N PHE A 68 41.60 20.29 -52.32
CA PHE A 68 40.90 19.05 -52.61
C PHE A 68 39.48 19.33 -53.14
N ASP A 69 38.88 20.45 -52.73
CA ASP A 69 37.50 20.86 -53.05
C ASP A 69 37.45 22.37 -53.40
N PRO A 70 37.54 22.74 -54.69
CA PRO A 70 37.53 24.14 -55.17
C PRO A 70 36.21 24.90 -54.85
N TYR A 71 36.12 26.19 -55.20
CA TYR A 71 35.10 27.19 -54.79
C TYR A 71 33.60 26.79 -54.83
N THR A 72 33.24 25.65 -55.42
CA THR A 72 31.88 25.07 -55.39
C THR A 72 31.63 24.05 -54.26
N PHE A 73 32.65 23.65 -53.50
CA PHE A 73 32.59 22.64 -52.44
C PHE A 73 31.73 21.42 -52.80
N THR A 74 31.97 20.87 -53.99
CA THR A 74 31.14 19.81 -54.56
C THR A 74 31.24 18.53 -53.74
N PHE A 75 32.43 18.19 -53.24
CA PHE A 75 32.59 17.00 -52.40
C PHE A 75 31.89 17.15 -51.06
N LEU A 76 32.03 18.31 -50.40
CA LEU A 76 31.31 18.59 -49.15
C LEU A 76 29.79 18.47 -49.36
N THR A 77 29.27 19.02 -50.44
CA THR A 77 27.84 18.97 -50.78
C THR A 77 27.36 17.54 -51.06
N LEU A 78 28.15 16.75 -51.79
CA LEU A 78 27.84 15.34 -52.04
C LEU A 78 27.79 14.53 -50.74
N ILE A 79 28.76 14.74 -49.84
CA ILE A 79 28.79 14.04 -48.55
C ILE A 79 27.61 14.48 -47.67
N LEU A 80 27.30 15.77 -47.59
CA LEU A 80 26.17 16.26 -46.80
C LEU A 80 24.82 15.75 -47.32
N SER A 81 24.63 15.71 -48.64
CA SER A 81 23.41 15.16 -49.24
C SER A 81 23.26 13.65 -48.98
N LEU A 82 24.35 12.88 -49.06
CA LEU A 82 24.37 11.48 -48.68
C LEU A 82 24.07 11.29 -47.19
N GLN A 83 24.67 12.12 -46.33
CA GLN A 83 24.48 12.07 -44.88
C GLN A 83 23.02 12.30 -44.49
N ALA A 84 22.35 13.27 -45.13
CA ALA A 84 20.92 13.49 -44.94
C ALA A 84 20.07 12.29 -45.41
N SER A 85 20.41 11.69 -46.55
CA SER A 85 19.71 10.53 -47.12
C SER A 85 19.80 9.29 -46.21
N TYR A 86 20.97 9.01 -45.64
CA TYR A 86 21.16 7.87 -44.73
C TYR A 86 20.67 8.15 -43.30
N ALA A 87 20.53 9.42 -42.91
CA ALA A 87 19.97 9.77 -41.60
C ALA A 87 18.52 9.31 -41.45
N ALA A 88 17.68 9.47 -42.49
CA ALA A 88 16.27 9.08 -42.45
C ALA A 88 16.04 7.61 -42.03
N PRO A 89 16.65 6.59 -42.67
CA PRO A 89 16.46 5.20 -42.26
C PRO A 89 17.06 4.90 -40.89
N LEU A 90 18.19 5.50 -40.52
CA LEU A 90 18.76 5.34 -39.17
C LEU A 90 17.84 5.90 -38.09
N ILE A 91 17.26 7.07 -38.34
CA ILE A 91 16.29 7.71 -37.44
C ILE A 91 15.06 6.81 -37.30
N LEU A 92 14.56 6.23 -38.39
CA LEU A 92 13.43 5.28 -38.35
C LEU A 92 13.74 4.03 -37.52
N LEU A 93 14.95 3.47 -37.63
CA LEU A 93 15.35 2.33 -36.79
C LEU A 93 15.45 2.73 -35.31
N ALA A 94 15.99 3.92 -35.02
CA ALA A 94 16.08 4.44 -33.66
C ALA A 94 14.68 4.69 -33.07
N GLN A 95 13.77 5.23 -33.88
CA GLN A 95 12.38 5.50 -33.51
C GLN A 95 11.58 4.20 -33.29
N ASN A 96 11.73 3.18 -34.14
CA ASN A 96 11.09 1.88 -33.91
C ASN A 96 11.51 1.29 -32.56
N ARG A 97 12.82 1.33 -32.25
CA ARG A 97 13.33 0.84 -30.95
C ARG A 97 12.88 1.70 -29.77
N GLN A 98 12.60 2.98 -29.98
CA GLN A 98 12.03 3.86 -28.96
C GLN A 98 10.56 3.48 -28.73
N ALA A 99 9.78 3.37 -29.80
CA ALA A 99 8.37 3.01 -29.77
C ALA A 99 8.13 1.62 -29.16
N ASP A 100 9.01 0.65 -29.41
CA ASP A 100 8.93 -0.68 -28.80
C ASP A 100 9.11 -0.62 -27.28
N ARG A 101 10.09 0.17 -26.80
CA ARG A 101 10.30 0.39 -25.36
C ARG A 101 9.13 1.14 -24.73
N ASP A 102 8.65 2.19 -25.38
CA ASP A 102 7.51 2.99 -24.93
C ASP A 102 6.24 2.14 -24.85
N ARG A 103 6.04 1.22 -25.80
CA ARG A 103 4.94 0.27 -25.79
C ARG A 103 5.00 -0.66 -24.58
N VAL A 104 6.16 -1.26 -24.29
CA VAL A 104 6.33 -2.14 -23.13
C VAL A 104 6.08 -1.37 -21.83
N ALA A 105 6.63 -0.16 -21.69
CA ALA A 105 6.42 0.68 -20.53
C ALA A 105 4.93 1.02 -20.34
N LEU A 106 4.21 1.31 -21.42
CA LEU A 106 2.79 1.63 -21.38
C LEU A 106 1.90 0.42 -21.08
N GLU A 107 2.29 -0.78 -21.55
CA GLU A 107 1.62 -2.03 -21.18
C GLU A 107 1.82 -2.36 -19.69
N GLU A 108 3.02 -2.13 -19.14
CA GLU A 108 3.27 -2.26 -17.70
C GLU A 108 2.46 -1.26 -16.87
N ASP A 109 2.42 0.01 -17.29
CA ASP A 109 1.66 1.05 -16.60
C ASP A 109 0.17 0.73 -16.57
N ARG A 110 -0.39 0.26 -17.70
CA ARG A 110 -1.78 -0.23 -17.76
C ARG A 110 -2.02 -1.38 -16.79
N ARG A 111 -1.11 -2.36 -16.70
CA ARG A 111 -1.25 -3.46 -15.72
C ARG A 111 -1.23 -2.94 -14.29
N ARG A 112 -0.31 -2.03 -13.95
CA ARG A 112 -0.24 -1.40 -12.63
C ARG A 112 -1.52 -0.64 -12.30
N ALA A 113 -2.06 0.13 -13.24
CA ALA A 113 -3.31 0.87 -13.07
C ALA A 113 -4.50 -0.08 -12.81
N THR A 114 -4.57 -1.22 -13.51
CA THR A 114 -5.63 -2.22 -13.24
C THR A 114 -5.50 -2.86 -11.86
N MET A 115 -4.28 -3.15 -11.41
CA MET A 115 -4.05 -3.68 -10.06
C MET A 115 -4.39 -2.63 -8.99
N GLN A 116 -3.94 -1.39 -9.14
CA GLN A 116 -4.26 -0.30 -8.21
C GLN A 116 -5.77 -0.05 -8.12
N LYS A 117 -6.48 -0.14 -9.25
CA LYS A 117 -7.95 -0.04 -9.25
C LYS A 117 -8.57 -1.18 -8.43
N ALA A 118 -8.14 -2.42 -8.63
CA ALA A 118 -8.63 -3.58 -7.89
C ALA A 118 -8.33 -3.46 -6.38
N ASP A 119 -7.13 -3.03 -6.00
CA ASP A 119 -6.75 -2.81 -4.60
C ASP A 119 -7.60 -1.71 -3.96
N THR A 120 -7.87 -0.63 -4.70
CA THR A 120 -8.73 0.46 -4.21
C THR A 120 -10.17 -0.02 -4.03
N GLU A 121 -10.71 -0.79 -4.97
CA GLU A 121 -12.05 -1.39 -4.85
C GLU A 121 -12.13 -2.38 -3.68
N TYR A 122 -11.07 -3.16 -3.45
CA TYR A 122 -10.96 -4.06 -2.31
C TYR A 122 -10.96 -3.29 -1.00
N LEU A 123 -10.08 -2.29 -0.85
CA LEU A 123 -10.02 -1.44 0.35
C LEU A 123 -11.34 -0.70 0.58
N ALA A 124 -11.99 -0.19 -0.47
CA ALA A 124 -13.29 0.46 -0.35
C ALA A 124 -14.38 -0.50 0.15
N ARG A 125 -14.41 -1.75 -0.34
CA ARG A 125 -15.32 -2.78 0.15
C ARG A 125 -15.02 -3.15 1.60
N GLU A 126 -13.75 -3.27 1.96
CA GLU A 126 -13.32 -3.62 3.32
C GLU A 126 -13.68 -2.50 4.31
N ILE A 127 -13.46 -1.23 3.94
CA ILE A 127 -13.88 -0.07 4.73
C ILE A 127 -15.41 -0.02 4.87
N ALA A 128 -16.15 -0.33 3.80
CA ALA A 128 -17.61 -0.40 3.87
C ALA A 128 -18.09 -1.51 4.82
N ALA A 129 -17.48 -2.69 4.76
CA ALA A 129 -17.77 -3.79 5.68
C ALA A 129 -17.41 -3.43 7.13
N LEU A 130 -16.23 -2.84 7.36
CA LEU A 130 -15.80 -2.34 8.66
C LEU A 130 -16.76 -1.28 9.20
N ARG A 131 -17.25 -0.37 8.35
CA ARG A 131 -18.23 0.66 8.72
C ARG A 131 -19.56 0.05 9.15
N VAL A 132 -20.04 -0.99 8.48
CA VAL A 132 -21.27 -1.70 8.88
C VAL A 132 -21.06 -2.40 10.22
N ALA A 133 -19.97 -3.14 10.38
CA ALA A 133 -19.63 -3.82 11.64
C ALA A 133 -19.49 -2.82 12.81
N MET A 134 -18.85 -1.67 12.60
CA MET A 134 -18.77 -0.62 13.63
C MET A 134 -20.11 0.10 13.84
N GLY A 135 -20.92 0.28 12.79
CA GLY A 135 -22.25 0.86 12.89
C GLY A 135 -23.18 0.06 13.80
N GLU A 136 -23.04 -1.27 13.81
CA GLU A 136 -23.78 -2.16 14.70
C GLU A 136 -23.30 -2.06 16.17
N VAL A 137 -22.00 -1.90 16.40
CA VAL A 137 -21.40 -1.84 17.75
C VAL A 137 -21.47 -0.44 18.40
N ALA A 138 -21.56 0.62 17.59
CA ALA A 138 -21.60 2.01 18.05
C ALA A 138 -23.00 2.66 17.89
N THR A 139 -24.08 1.87 17.89
CA THR A 139 -25.42 2.47 17.85
C THR A 139 -25.62 3.33 19.11
N ARG A 140 -26.04 4.59 18.94
CA ARG A 140 -26.34 5.52 20.05
C ARG A 140 -27.21 4.86 21.11
N ASP A 141 -28.17 4.03 20.71
CA ASP A 141 -29.08 3.35 21.62
C ASP A 141 -28.42 2.23 22.41
N PHE A 142 -27.43 1.52 21.85
CA PHE A 142 -26.63 0.54 22.58
C PHE A 142 -25.70 1.21 23.60
N LEU A 143 -24.99 2.26 23.19
CA LEU A 143 -24.20 3.07 24.13
C LEU A 143 -25.09 3.67 25.23
N ARG A 144 -26.28 4.14 24.86
CA ARG A 144 -27.25 4.71 25.81
C ARG A 144 -27.79 3.65 26.76
N SER A 145 -28.12 2.45 26.26
CA SER A 145 -28.61 1.37 27.11
C SER A 145 -27.53 0.88 28.07
N GLU A 146 -26.27 0.78 27.61
CA GLU A 146 -25.18 0.33 28.47
C GLU A 146 -24.77 1.38 29.49
N LEU A 147 -24.74 2.67 29.11
CA LEU A 147 -24.54 3.77 30.06
C LEU A 147 -25.70 3.88 31.06
N ALA A 148 -26.95 3.68 30.62
CA ALA A 148 -28.11 3.69 31.52
C ALA A 148 -28.05 2.51 32.51
N ARG A 149 -27.70 1.31 32.02
CA ARG A 149 -27.53 0.11 32.85
C ARG A 149 -26.44 0.29 33.90
N LEU A 150 -25.29 0.84 33.52
CA LEU A 150 -24.21 1.16 34.45
C LEU A 150 -24.60 2.24 35.46
N ALA A 151 -25.36 3.26 35.04
CA ALA A 151 -25.86 4.29 35.94
C ALA A 151 -26.83 3.71 36.99
N GLU A 152 -27.72 2.82 36.57
CA GLU A 152 -28.70 2.17 37.45
C GLU A 152 -28.03 1.20 38.44
N GLU A 153 -27.01 0.44 38.01
CA GLU A 153 -26.19 -0.38 38.92
C GLU A 153 -25.50 0.46 40.00
N LEU A 154 -24.98 1.63 39.63
CA LEU A 154 -24.34 2.55 40.58
C LEU A 154 -25.35 3.13 41.58
N ASP A 155 -26.54 3.52 41.11
CA ASP A 155 -27.58 4.11 41.96
C ASP A 155 -28.16 3.07 42.94
N GLU A 156 -28.39 1.84 42.46
CA GLU A 156 -28.74 0.72 43.34
C GLU A 156 -27.64 0.44 44.39
N ALA A 157 -26.37 0.48 43.99
CA ALA A 157 -25.25 0.29 44.91
C ALA A 157 -25.21 1.40 45.98
N ALA A 158 -25.48 2.66 45.59
CA ALA A 158 -25.60 3.78 46.52
C ALA A 158 -26.78 3.60 47.49
N HIS A 159 -27.96 3.22 47.00
CA HIS A 159 -29.11 2.92 47.84
C HIS A 159 -28.88 1.74 48.79
N ARG A 160 -28.20 0.68 48.33
CA ARG A 160 -27.79 -0.44 49.19
C ARG A 160 -26.90 0.04 50.34
N ARG A 161 -25.90 0.88 50.05
CA ARG A 161 -25.03 1.49 51.07
C ARG A 161 -25.85 2.32 52.08
N GLN A 162 -26.74 3.19 51.59
CA GLN A 162 -27.55 4.06 52.43
C GLN A 162 -28.55 3.29 53.32
N ARG A 163 -29.12 2.18 52.83
CA ARG A 163 -29.99 1.30 53.64
C ARG A 163 -29.21 0.60 54.75
N LEU A 164 -27.97 0.19 54.48
CA LEU A 164 -27.08 -0.41 55.48
C LEU A 164 -26.73 0.62 56.57
N GLU A 165 -26.44 1.87 56.19
CA GLU A 165 -26.19 2.97 57.13
C GLU A 165 -27.41 3.27 58.00
N ARG A 166 -28.62 3.36 57.41
CA ARG A 166 -29.86 3.55 58.18
C ARG A 166 -30.14 2.39 59.14
N ARG A 167 -29.84 1.15 58.74
CA ARG A 167 -29.96 -0.03 59.61
C ARG A 167 -28.95 0.02 60.76
N GLN A 168 -27.73 0.47 60.50
CA GLN A 168 -26.74 0.70 61.54
C GLN A 168 -27.19 1.82 62.49
N GLN A 169 -27.68 2.95 61.99
CA GLN A 169 -28.20 4.06 62.80
C GLN A 169 -29.38 3.64 63.68
N LYS A 170 -30.33 2.86 63.14
CA LYS A 170 -31.43 2.32 63.96
C LYS A 170 -30.92 1.36 65.04
N ARG A 171 -29.92 0.52 64.74
CA ARG A 171 -29.30 -0.37 65.73
C ARG A 171 -28.53 0.40 66.79
N THR A 172 -27.81 1.46 66.44
CA THR A 172 -27.09 2.30 67.41
C THR A 172 -28.05 3.14 68.25
N ALA A 173 -29.13 3.67 67.67
CA ALA A 173 -30.17 4.40 68.39
C ALA A 173 -30.98 3.49 69.33
N HIS A 174 -31.30 2.25 68.91
CA HIS A 174 -31.94 1.28 69.78
C HIS A 174 -31.02 0.82 70.92
N ARG A 175 -29.70 0.77 70.68
CA ARG A 175 -28.70 0.47 71.70
C ARG A 175 -28.48 1.63 72.69
N SER A 176 -28.70 2.89 72.28
CA SER A 176 -28.68 4.04 73.20
C SER A 176 -30.01 4.27 73.94
N ALA A 177 -31.13 3.78 73.40
CA ALA A 177 -32.44 3.82 74.06
C ALA A 177 -32.67 2.66 75.05
N GLY A 178 -31.81 1.64 75.03
CA GLY A 178 -31.85 0.48 75.93
C GLY A 178 -30.87 0.55 77.11
N SER A 179 -30.29 1.71 77.40
CA SER A 179 -29.46 1.92 78.59
C SER A 179 -30.17 2.85 79.58
N ASP A 180 -31.15 2.31 80.30
CA ASP A 180 -31.64 2.88 81.57
C ASP A 180 -31.26 1.89 82.69
N PRO A 181 -30.71 2.34 83.84
CA PRO A 181 -30.01 1.48 84.79
C PRO A 181 -30.95 0.78 85.77
N LEU A 182 -30.73 -0.53 85.93
CA LEU A 182 -30.92 -1.37 87.13
C LEU A 182 -32.14 -1.08 88.03
N ASP A 183 -33.14 -1.97 87.97
CA ASP A 183 -33.98 -2.29 89.14
C ASP A 183 -33.71 -3.76 89.53
N GLU A 184 -33.22 -3.96 90.75
CA GLU A 184 -32.96 -5.25 91.41
C GLU A 184 -34.26 -6.03 91.67
N PRO A 185 -34.28 -7.36 91.54
CA PRO A 185 -35.38 -8.18 92.05
C PRO A 185 -35.13 -8.53 93.52
N ARG A 186 -36.16 -8.32 94.36
CA ARG A 186 -36.20 -8.82 95.74
C ARG A 186 -36.41 -10.34 95.75
N ASP A 187 -35.46 -11.05 96.36
CA ASP A 187 -35.57 -12.46 96.73
C ASP A 187 -36.40 -12.58 98.02
N ASP A 188 -37.47 -13.38 97.99
CA ASP A 188 -38.04 -14.01 99.18
C ASP A 188 -38.41 -15.46 98.79
N LEU A 189 -37.55 -16.39 99.19
CA LEU A 189 -37.75 -17.84 99.09
C LEU A 189 -38.21 -18.39 100.44
N ASP A 190 -39.27 -19.20 100.41
CA ASP A 190 -39.83 -19.96 101.53
C ASP A 190 -38.78 -20.83 102.25
N GLY A 191 -38.86 -20.85 103.58
CA GLY A 191 -38.03 -21.66 104.46
C GLY A 191 -38.74 -22.08 105.74
N ASP A 192 -39.43 -23.21 105.63
CA ASP A 192 -39.51 -24.30 106.63
C ASP A 192 -40.32 -24.12 107.95
N TYR A 193 -40.88 -25.27 108.34
CA TYR A 193 -41.86 -25.53 109.40
C TYR A 193 -41.37 -25.23 110.83
N ALA A 194 -42.28 -24.84 111.74
CA ALA A 194 -42.57 -25.58 112.98
C ALA A 194 -43.53 -24.85 113.96
N ARG A 195 -44.67 -25.53 114.18
CA ARG A 195 -45.18 -26.00 115.48
C ARG A 195 -45.78 -25.04 116.52
N ASP A 196 -46.94 -25.50 117.02
CA ASP A 196 -47.57 -25.29 118.32
C ASP A 196 -48.09 -23.87 118.60
N GLY A 197 -49.30 -23.68 119.10
CA GLY A 197 -50.26 -24.63 119.62
C GLY A 197 -51.30 -23.89 120.46
N ARG A 198 -52.44 -24.56 120.59
CA ARG A 198 -53.56 -24.33 121.51
C ARG A 198 -54.56 -23.20 121.23
N PRO A 199 -55.86 -23.51 121.40
CA PRO A 199 -56.95 -22.55 121.32
C PRO A 199 -57.34 -22.03 122.70
N GLU A 200 -58.30 -21.12 122.73
CA GLU A 200 -59.53 -21.13 123.57
C GLU A 200 -59.86 -19.73 124.08
N GLY A 201 -61.14 -19.36 123.95
CA GLY A 201 -61.77 -18.25 124.68
C GLY A 201 -62.46 -17.24 123.78
#